data_AF-A0A7G5MUY8-F1
#
_entry.id   AF-A0A7G5MUY8-F1
#
_cell.length_a   1.000
_cell.length_b   1.000
_cell.length_c   1.000
_cell.angle_alpha   90.00
_cell.angle_beta   90.00
_cell.angle_gamma   90.00
#
_symmetry.space_group_name_H-M   'P 1'
#
loop_
_entity.id
_entity.type
_entity.pdbx_description
1 polymer ?
#
loop_
_entity_poly.entity_id
_entity_poly.type
_entity_poly.pdbx_seq_one_letter_code
_entity_poly.pdbx_strand_id
1 'polypeptide(L)'
;MIGILIFGIMLAVWGMCAVVKGKLPFISRYHNVEKVSGHARVEGGAVLCVGIAIAAQYFIAMQPVTVVVIIFMICIIALVLEIALKVL
;
A
#
# COMPACT_ATOMS: atom_id res chain seq x y z
N MET A 1 -0.40 21.76 1.09
CA MET A 1 0.71 20.79 1.15
C MET A 1 0.76 20.01 2.46
N ILE A 2 0.57 20.63 3.63
CA ILE A 2 0.55 19.91 4.93
C ILE A 2 -0.50 18.77 4.99
N GLY A 3 -1.67 18.96 4.37
CA GLY A 3 -2.71 17.92 4.33
C GLY A 3 -2.29 16.64 3.59
N ILE A 4 -1.45 16.77 2.56
CA ILE A 4 -0.92 15.63 1.79
C ILE A 4 0.06 14.84 2.65
N LEU A 5 0.89 15.53 3.45
CA LEU A 5 1.80 14.92 4.40
C LEU A 5 1.03 14.12 5.47
N ILE A 6 0.01 14.73 6.09
CA ILE A 6 -0.82 14.06 7.11
C ILE A 6 -1.50 12.82 6.51
N PHE A 7 -2.04 12.93 5.30
CA PHE A 7 -2.67 11.82 4.60
C PHE A 7 -1.68 10.68 4.30
N GLY A 8 -0.48 11.00 3.81
CA GLY A 8 0.57 10.01 3.55
C GLY A 8 1.01 9.27 4.82
N ILE A 9 1.17 9.99 5.94
CA ILE A 9 1.50 9.39 7.24
C ILE A 9 0.37 8.47 7.72
N MET A 10 -0.89 8.89 7.59
CA MET A 10 -2.04 8.08 8.00
C MET A 10 -2.13 6.77 7.19
N LEU A 11 -1.90 6.85 5.88
CA LEU A 11 -1.81 5.67 5.00
C LEU A 11 -0.64 4.75 5.39
N ALA A 12 0.53 5.30 5.69
CA ALA A 12 1.68 4.51 6.11
C ALA A 12 1.43 3.77 7.43
N VAL A 13 0.77 4.41 8.40
CA VAL A 13 0.39 3.77 9.67
C VAL A 13 -0.62 2.65 9.45
N TRP A 14 -1.60 2.85 8.56
CA TRP A 14 -2.57 1.81 8.20
C TRP A 14 -1.93 0.64 7.44
N GLY A 15 -1.05 0.91 6.49
CA GLY A 15 -0.27 -0.12 5.80
C GLY A 15 0.56 -0.95 6.78
N MET A 16 1.22 -0.29 7.74
CA MET A 16 2.00 -0.96 8.77
C MET A 16 1.13 -1.85 9.66
N CYS A 17 -0.04 -1.36 10.07
CA CYS A 17 -1.01 -2.16 10.81
C CYS A 17 -1.45 -3.41 10.04
N ALA A 18 -1.70 -3.28 8.74
CA ALA A 18 -2.11 -4.39 7.88
C ALA A 18 -1.00 -5.44 7.70
N VAL A 19 0.26 -5.01 7.52
CA VAL A 19 1.43 -5.91 7.41
C VAL A 19 1.68 -6.68 8.71
N VAL A 20 1.56 -6.01 9.86
CA VAL A 20 1.82 -6.62 11.17
C VAL A 20 0.70 -7.57 11.56
N LYS A 21 -0.57 -7.16 11.41
CA LYS A 21 -1.73 -7.98 11.80
C LYS A 21 -2.08 -9.05 10.77
N GLY A 22 -1.60 -8.93 9.54
CA GLY A 22 -1.99 -9.82 8.44
C GLY A 22 -3.49 -9.76 8.14
N LYS A 23 -4.13 -8.63 8.44
CA LYS A 23 -5.54 -8.35 8.15
C LYS A 23 -5.67 -6.88 7.79
N LEU A 24 -6.31 -6.57 6.66
CA LEU A 24 -6.64 -5.20 6.32
C LEU A 24 -7.78 -4.72 7.25
N PRO A 25 -7.65 -3.53 7.88
CA PRO A 25 -8.62 -3.04 8.86
C PRO A 25 -10.03 -2.81 8.31
N PHE A 26 -10.20 -2.69 6.98
CA PHE A 26 -11.49 -2.37 6.35
C PHE A 26 -12.06 -3.47 5.45
N ILE A 27 -11.32 -4.55 5.17
CA ILE A 27 -11.79 -5.64 4.29
C ILE A 27 -11.98 -6.91 5.13
N SER A 28 -13.26 -7.23 5.34
CA SER A 28 -13.71 -8.39 6.12
C SER A 28 -14.08 -9.61 5.27
N ARG A 29 -14.26 -9.46 3.95
CA ARG A 29 -14.56 -10.55 3.02
C ARG A 29 -13.58 -10.54 1.87
N TYR A 30 -12.81 -11.63 1.75
CA TYR A 30 -12.04 -11.93 0.55
C TYR A 30 -12.75 -13.08 -0.15
N HIS A 31 -13.28 -12.83 -1.35
CA HIS A 31 -13.72 -13.92 -2.23
C HIS A 31 -12.49 -14.41 -3.00
N ASN A 32 -12.34 -15.73 -3.14
CA ASN A 32 -11.29 -16.35 -3.97
C ASN A 32 -9.82 -16.19 -3.48
N VAL A 33 -9.59 -15.92 -2.19
CA VAL A 33 -8.21 -15.81 -1.64
C VAL A 33 -7.93 -17.01 -0.74
N GLU A 34 -7.01 -17.88 -1.16
CA GLU A 34 -6.62 -19.09 -0.42
C GLU A 34 -5.84 -18.76 0.86
N LYS A 35 -5.06 -17.66 0.84
CA LYS A 35 -4.24 -17.18 1.97
C LYS A 35 -4.53 -15.72 2.31
N VAL A 36 -5.63 -15.49 3.02
CA VAL A 36 -6.09 -14.15 3.46
C VAL A 36 -5.00 -13.34 4.17
N SER A 37 -4.16 -13.99 4.99
CA SER A 37 -3.07 -13.30 5.70
C SER A 37 -1.91 -12.89 4.80
N GLY A 38 -1.64 -13.64 3.72
CA GLY A 38 -0.64 -13.29 2.72
C GLY A 38 -1.09 -12.09 1.88
N HIS A 39 -2.34 -12.13 1.42
CA HIS A 39 -2.97 -11.04 0.66
C HIS A 39 -2.97 -9.74 1.44
N ALA A 40 -3.45 -9.77 2.68
CA ALA A 40 -3.49 -8.59 3.54
C ALA A 40 -2.09 -8.01 3.84
N ARG A 41 -1.04 -8.84 3.84
CA ARG A 41 0.34 -8.38 4.01
C ARG A 41 0.91 -7.74 2.75
N VAL A 42 0.64 -8.30 1.57
CA VAL A 42 1.09 -7.74 0.29
C VAL A 42 0.40 -6.41 0.03
N GLU A 43 -0.92 -6.37 0.13
CA GLU A 43 -1.72 -5.16 0.00
C GLU A 43 -1.36 -4.13 1.08
N GLY A 44 -1.23 -4.57 2.34
CA GLY A 44 -0.78 -3.71 3.43
C GLY A 44 0.59 -3.09 3.17
N GLY A 45 1.52 -3.85 2.61
CA GLY A 45 2.86 -3.39 2.21
C GLY A 45 2.81 -2.39 1.07
N ALA A 46 1.97 -2.62 0.07
CA ALA A 46 1.74 -1.69 -1.03
C ALA A 46 1.20 -0.33 -0.52
N VAL A 47 0.20 -0.36 0.36
CA VAL A 47 -0.36 0.85 1.00
C VAL A 47 0.69 1.59 1.83
N LEU A 48 1.57 0.85 2.52
CA LEU A 48 2.68 1.41 3.28
C LEU A 48 3.63 2.19 2.37
N CYS A 49 4.06 1.58 1.25
CA CYS A 49 4.93 2.20 0.26
C CYS A 49 4.27 3.43 -0.40
N VAL A 50 2.97 3.37 -0.70
CA VAL A 50 2.22 4.51 -1.25
C VAL A 50 2.16 5.66 -0.24
N GLY A 51 1.86 5.37 1.03
CA GLY A 51 1.83 6.38 2.09
C GLY A 51 3.18 7.09 2.27
N ILE A 52 4.28 6.34 2.21
CA ILE A 52 5.65 6.88 2.25
C ILE A 52 5.93 7.75 1.02
N ALA A 53 5.57 7.30 -0.19
CA ALA A 53 5.78 8.06 -1.43
C ALA A 53 5.02 9.41 -1.42
N ILE A 54 3.77 9.40 -0.93
CA ILE A 54 2.95 10.61 -0.77
C ILE A 54 3.54 11.55 0.29
N ALA A 55 4.01 11.00 1.43
CA ALA A 55 4.67 11.81 2.45
C ALA A 55 6.00 12.41 1.94
N ALA A 56 6.78 11.64 1.16
CA ALA A 56 8.05 12.09 0.58
C ALA A 56 7.86 13.20 -0.47
N GLN A 57 6.70 13.26 -1.13
CA GLN A 57 6.35 14.34 -2.04
C GLN A 57 6.45 15.73 -1.38
N TYR A 58 6.11 15.82 -0.09
CA TYR A 58 6.21 17.05 0.68
C TYR A 58 7.66 17.55 0.83
N PHE A 59 8.61 16.63 1.01
CA PHE A 59 10.02 16.96 1.27
C PHE A 59 10.84 17.19 0.00
N ILE A 60 10.57 16.42 -1.06
CA ILE A 60 11.40 16.38 -2.28
C ILE A 60 10.79 17.25 -3.40
N ALA A 61 9.66 17.93 -3.14
CA ALA A 61 8.92 18.73 -4.13
C ALA A 61 8.68 17.98 -5.45
N MET A 62 8.42 16.66 -5.35
CA MET A 62 8.14 15.80 -6.50
C MET A 62 6.88 16.28 -7.22
N GLN A 63 6.94 16.33 -8.55
CA GLN A 63 5.75 16.61 -9.36
C GLN A 63 4.67 15.54 -9.10
N PRO A 64 3.39 15.92 -9.02
CA PRO A 64 2.31 14.99 -8.73
C PRO A 64 2.23 13.85 -9.76
N VAL A 65 2.60 14.12 -11.02
CA VAL A 65 2.67 13.12 -12.09
C VAL A 65 3.65 11.99 -11.73
N THR A 66 4.82 12.33 -11.19
CA THR A 66 5.82 11.35 -10.77
C THR A 66 5.30 10.45 -9.66
N VAL A 67 4.55 11.00 -8.71
CA VAL A 67 3.96 10.23 -7.61
C VAL A 67 2.91 9.25 -8.12
N VAL A 68 2.05 9.67 -9.07
CA VAL A 68 1.06 8.78 -9.70
C VAL A 68 1.75 7.61 -10.42
N VAL A 69 2.85 7.88 -11.15
CA VAL A 69 3.64 6.83 -11.80
C VAL A 69 4.22 5.85 -10.77
N ILE A 70 4.77 6.36 -9.67
CA ILE A 70 5.31 5.51 -8.59
C ILE A 70 4.21 4.63 -7.98
N ILE A 71 3.03 5.19 -7.71
CA ILE A 71 1.88 4.42 -7.19
C ILE A 71 1.49 3.30 -8.17
N PHE A 72 1.42 3.61 -9.46
CA PHE A 72 1.09 2.61 -10.48
C PHE A 72 2.11 1.47 -10.53
N MET A 73 3.40 1.79 -10.44
CA MET A 73 4.46 0.77 -10.37
C MET A 73 4.36 -0.09 -9.09
N ILE A 74 4.04 0.51 -7.94
CA ILE A 74 3.81 -0.23 -6.69
C ILE A 74 2.64 -1.21 -6.84
N CYS A 75 1.53 -0.79 -7.47
CA CYS A 75 0.38 -1.65 -7.73
C CYS A 75 0.75 -2.85 -8.63
N ILE A 76 1.53 -2.62 -9.69
CA ILE A 76 1.99 -3.72 -10.56
C ILE A 76 2.86 -4.70 -9.77
N ILE A 77 3.80 -4.21 -8.98
CA ILE A 77 4.69 -5.05 -8.17
C ILE A 77 3.88 -5.85 -7.15
N ALA A 78 2.89 -5.23 -6.49
CA ALA A 78 2.00 -5.91 -5.56
C ALA A 78 1.27 -7.08 -6.25
N LEU A 79 0.66 -6.82 -7.41
CA LEU A 79 -0.06 -7.85 -8.18
C LEU A 79 0.85 -9.00 -8.62
N VAL A 80 2.07 -8.70 -9.09
CA VAL A 80 3.07 -9.73 -9.43
C VAL A 80 3.45 -10.54 -8.19
N LEU A 81 3.60 -9.90 -7.04
CA LEU A 81 3.96 -10.55 -5.79
C LEU A 81 2.83 -11.45 -5.27
N GLU A 82 1.58 -11.06 -5.44
CA GLU A 82 0.41 -11.89 -5.12
C GLU A 82 0.37 -13.18 -5.95
N ILE A 83 0.60 -13.07 -7.26
CA ILE A 83 0.67 -14.22 -8.17
C ILE A 83 1.86 -15.12 -7.79
N ALA A 84 3.04 -14.54 -7.57
CA ALA A 84 4.25 -15.27 -7.23
C ALA A 84 4.13 -16.03 -5.89
N LEU A 85 3.46 -15.44 -4.90
CA LEU A 85 3.22 -16.06 -3.60
C LEU A 85 2.04 -17.05 -3.60
N LYS A 86 1.36 -17.25 -4.74
CA LYS A 86 0.14 -18.07 -4.88
C LYS A 86 -0.90 -17.71 -3.82
N VAL A 87 -1.06 -16.41 -3.62
CA VAL A 87 -2.01 -15.84 -2.66
C VAL A 87 -3.37 -15.66 -3.31
N LEU A 88 -3.36 -15.30 -4.59
CA LEU A 88 -4.50 -15.31 -5.53
C LEU A 88 -4.66 -16.69 -6.16
#